data_AF-A0A087G2X4-F1
#
_entry.id   AF-A0A087G2X4-F1
#
_cell.length_a   1.000
_cell.length_b   1.000
_cell.length_c   1.000
_cell.angle_alpha   90.00
_cell.angle_beta   90.00
_cell.angle_gamma   90.00
#
_symmetry.space_group_name_H-M   'P 1'
#
loop_
_entity.id
_entity.type
_entity.pdbx_description
1 polymer ?
#
loop_
_entity_poly.entity_id
_entity_poly.type
_entity_poly.pdbx_seq_one_letter_code
_entity_poly.pdbx_strand_id
1 'polypeptide(L)'
;DSSYSTEIVVSSLVLGCNGDLPKKEDIHLKRTLETGDHLMILLRGRRILRMVYLDSPDKVSDVDHPLKSGGLTEVFGSCNGLIGLANSPVEIALFNPSTRKIHRLPFEPVGFPKSMITPKDVFYGLGYDSVNDDYKVVRMVQS
;
A
#
# COMPACT_ATOMS: atom_id res chain seq x y z
N ASP A 1 17.05 12.13 31.51
CA ASP A 1 16.09 13.00 30.82
C ASP A 1 16.63 13.52 29.51
N SER A 2 16.49 12.73 28.45
CA SER A 2 16.53 13.23 27.08
C SER A 2 15.08 13.30 26.62
N SER A 3 14.50 14.49 26.69
CA SER A 3 13.20 14.82 26.13
C SER A 3 13.11 14.28 24.70
N TYR A 4 12.22 13.32 24.46
CA TYR A 4 11.79 12.87 23.13
C TYR A 4 11.00 13.99 22.45
N SER A 5 11.66 15.12 22.19
CA SER A 5 11.19 16.10 21.23
C SER A 5 11.75 15.66 19.89
N THR A 6 11.11 14.67 19.29
CA THR A 6 11.37 14.30 17.90
C THR A 6 10.84 15.43 17.03
N GLU A 7 11.58 16.54 16.94
CA GLU A 7 11.35 17.48 15.87
C GLU A 7 11.68 16.77 14.57
N ILE A 8 10.62 16.58 13.78
CA ILE A 8 10.61 16.07 12.44
C ILE A 8 11.47 17.01 11.57
N VAL A 9 12.80 16.82 11.57
CA VAL A 9 13.64 17.20 10.43
C VAL A 9 13.56 16.06 9.41
N VAL A 10 12.33 15.70 9.04
CA VAL A 10 12.00 14.58 8.16
C VAL A 10 11.52 15.19 6.87
N SER A 11 12.21 14.89 5.78
CA SER A 11 11.63 15.20 4.48
C SER A 11 10.48 14.23 4.23
N SER A 12 9.29 14.79 4.02
CA SER A 12 8.09 14.04 3.67
C SER A 12 7.76 14.28 2.21
N LEU A 13 7.26 13.25 1.55
CA LEU A 13 6.81 13.33 0.18
C LEU A 13 5.40 12.77 0.07
N VAL A 14 4.53 13.50 -0.62
CA VAL A 14 3.17 13.08 -0.94
C VAL A 14 3.07 12.75 -2.43
N LEU A 15 2.72 11.50 -2.74
CA LEU A 15 2.51 11.01 -4.11
C LEU A 15 1.02 10.95 -4.41
N GLY A 16 0.57 11.66 -5.45
CA GLY A 16 -0.78 11.53 -5.99
C GLY A 16 -0.88 10.36 -6.98
N CYS A 17 -2.06 9.75 -7.09
CA CYS A 17 -2.31 8.51 -7.84
C CYS A 17 -3.40 8.69 -8.92
N ASN A 18 -3.42 9.86 -9.56
CA ASN A 18 -4.45 10.28 -10.50
C ASN A 18 -4.70 9.27 -11.64
N GLY A 19 -5.97 9.00 -11.94
CA GLY A 19 -6.43 8.47 -13.23
C GLY A 19 -6.60 6.96 -13.38
N ASP A 20 -5.90 6.13 -12.58
CA ASP A 20 -5.87 4.67 -12.78
C ASP A 20 -6.51 3.83 -11.65
N LEU A 21 -6.86 4.46 -10.53
CA LEU A 21 -7.39 3.78 -9.35
C LEU A 21 -8.90 3.88 -9.24
N PRO A 22 -9.57 2.89 -8.61
CA PRO A 22 -10.99 2.96 -8.34
C PRO A 22 -11.31 4.19 -7.47
N LYS A 23 -12.20 5.04 -7.96
CA LYS A 23 -12.73 6.17 -7.20
C LYS A 23 -13.60 5.67 -6.04
N LYS A 24 -13.93 6.60 -5.14
CA LYS A 24 -14.61 6.48 -3.83
C LYS A 24 -15.75 5.45 -3.72
N GLU A 25 -16.38 5.07 -4.83
CA GLU A 25 -17.57 4.22 -4.85
C GLU A 25 -17.30 2.80 -5.37
N ASP A 26 -17.35 1.89 -4.40
CA ASP A 26 -18.10 0.64 -4.47
C ASP A 26 -17.64 -0.48 -5.41
N ILE A 27 -16.41 -0.53 -5.91
CA ILE A 27 -15.96 -1.81 -6.53
C ILE A 27 -15.94 -2.92 -5.47
N HIS A 28 -15.50 -2.61 -4.24
CA HIS A 28 -15.55 -3.58 -3.15
C HIS A 28 -17.00 -3.87 -2.75
N LEU A 29 -17.83 -2.84 -2.51
CA LEU A 29 -19.23 -3.03 -2.12
C LEU A 29 -20.04 -3.78 -3.18
N LYS A 30 -19.93 -3.39 -4.45
CA LYS A 30 -20.56 -4.08 -5.59
C LYS A 30 -20.11 -5.53 -5.67
N ARG A 31 -18.80 -5.79 -5.56
CA ARG A 31 -18.28 -7.16 -5.56
C ARG A 31 -18.81 -7.98 -4.39
N THR A 32 -18.87 -7.40 -3.20
CA THR A 32 -19.43 -8.05 -2.02
C THR A 32 -20.92 -8.37 -2.22
N LEU A 33 -21.69 -7.47 -2.82
CA LEU A 33 -23.10 -7.71 -3.17
C LEU A 33 -23.26 -8.79 -4.25
N GLU A 34 -22.34 -8.85 -5.22
CA GLU A 34 -22.38 -9.84 -6.32
C GLU A 34 -21.92 -11.23 -5.89
N THR A 35 -20.85 -11.34 -5.09
CA THR A 35 -20.24 -12.63 -4.75
C THR A 35 -20.66 -13.17 -3.38
N GLY A 36 -21.19 -12.31 -2.51
CA GLY A 36 -21.45 -12.65 -1.11
C GLY A 36 -20.18 -12.85 -0.28
N ASP A 37 -18.99 -12.51 -0.82
CA ASP A 37 -17.73 -12.55 -0.09
C ASP A 37 -17.48 -11.16 0.54
N HIS A 38 -17.62 -11.07 1.85
CA HIS A 38 -17.57 -9.81 2.60
C HIS A 38 -16.21 -9.62 3.28
N LEU A 39 -15.57 -10.73 3.67
CA LEU A 39 -14.34 -10.70 4.45
C LEU A 39 -13.20 -11.34 3.68
N MET A 40 -12.18 -10.54 3.36
CA MET A 40 -10.97 -10.99 2.69
C MET A 40 -9.75 -10.79 3.59
N ILE A 41 -8.96 -11.86 3.75
CA ILE A 41 -7.66 -11.82 4.40
C ILE A 41 -6.57 -11.86 3.33
N LEU A 42 -5.62 -10.93 3.40
CA LEU A 42 -4.39 -10.96 2.62
C LEU A 42 -3.28 -11.61 3.47
N LEU A 43 -2.90 -12.83 3.12
CA LEU A 43 -1.82 -13.56 3.78
C LEU A 43 -0.49 -13.26 3.10
N ARG A 44 0.48 -12.84 3.90
CA ARG A 44 1.84 -12.54 3.47
C ARG A 44 2.71 -13.78 3.55
N GLY A 45 3.23 -14.22 2.40
CA GLY A 45 4.33 -15.18 2.30
C GLY A 45 5.66 -14.49 1.97
N ARG A 46 6.73 -15.28 1.86
CA ARG A 46 8.09 -14.77 1.59
C ARG A 46 8.27 -14.20 0.18
N ARG A 47 7.51 -14.69 -0.80
CA ARG A 47 7.53 -14.29 -2.22
C ARG A 47 6.14 -14.33 -2.87
N ILE A 48 5.10 -14.51 -2.08
CA ILE A 48 3.72 -14.63 -2.56
C ILE A 48 2.80 -13.87 -1.62
N LEU A 49 1.72 -13.32 -2.19
CA LEU A 49 0.57 -12.86 -1.42
C LEU A 49 -0.58 -13.80 -1.77
N ARG A 50 -1.32 -14.25 -0.76
CA ARG A 50 -2.53 -15.05 -0.96
C ARG A 50 -3.75 -14.31 -0.47
N MET A 51 -4.83 -14.37 -1.25
CA MET A 51 -6.13 -13.90 -0.80
C MET A 51 -6.97 -15.10 -0.39
N VAL A 52 -7.53 -15.01 0.81
CA VAL A 52 -8.48 -15.98 1.37
C VAL A 52 -9.75 -15.23 1.72
N TYR A 53 -10.89 -15.75 1.28
CA TYR A 53 -12.20 -15.21 1.65
C TYR A 53 -12.75 -16.03 2.81
N LEU A 54 -13.12 -15.39 3.92
CA LEU A 54 -13.58 -16.11 5.11
C LEU A 54 -14.94 -16.78 4.92
N ASP A 55 -15.78 -16.21 4.06
CA ASP A 55 -17.09 -16.75 3.71
C ASP A 55 -16.98 -17.96 2.76
N SER A 56 -15.79 -18.23 2.24
CA SER A 56 -15.49 -19.35 1.35
C SER A 56 -14.00 -19.72 1.48
N PRO A 57 -13.56 -20.28 2.63
CA PRO A 57 -12.14 -20.48 2.93
C PRO A 57 -11.45 -21.45 1.96
N ASP A 58 -12.23 -22.31 1.29
CA ASP A 58 -11.77 -23.22 0.24
C ASP A 58 -11.42 -22.49 -1.07
N LYS A 59 -11.93 -21.26 -1.28
CA LYS A 59 -11.58 -20.39 -2.41
C LYS A 59 -10.28 -19.64 -2.10
N VAL A 60 -9.17 -20.37 -2.04
CA VAL A 60 -7.84 -19.77 -2.00
C VAL A 60 -7.43 -19.38 -3.41
N SER A 61 -7.00 -18.12 -3.58
CA SER A 61 -6.42 -17.69 -4.85
C SER A 61 -5.08 -17.03 -4.64
N ASP A 62 -4.09 -17.51 -5.38
CA ASP A 62 -2.79 -16.86 -5.44
C ASP A 62 -2.93 -15.51 -6.15
N VAL A 63 -2.18 -14.53 -5.67
CA VAL A 63 -2.04 -13.23 -6.33
C VAL A 63 -0.63 -13.16 -6.86
N ASP A 64 -0.52 -12.80 -8.15
CA ASP A 64 0.78 -12.49 -8.73
C ASP A 64 1.49 -11.48 -7.85
N HIS A 65 2.70 -11.83 -7.43
CA HIS A 65 3.40 -11.04 -6.44
C HIS A 65 3.61 -9.62 -6.97
N PRO A 66 3.04 -8.60 -6.30
CA PRO A 66 2.85 -7.29 -6.91
C PRO A 66 4.17 -6.56 -7.18
N LEU A 67 5.23 -6.94 -6.47
CA LEU A 67 6.53 -6.29 -6.50
C LEU A 67 7.64 -7.33 -6.73
N LYS A 68 8.34 -7.29 -7.88
CA LYS A 68 9.22 -8.39 -8.34
C LYS A 68 10.61 -8.45 -7.68
N SER A 69 10.96 -7.51 -6.80
CA SER A 69 12.34 -7.29 -6.33
C SER A 69 12.90 -8.26 -5.29
N GLY A 70 12.22 -9.37 -4.99
CA GLY A 70 12.76 -10.42 -4.11
C GLY A 70 12.89 -10.06 -2.62
N GLY A 71 12.57 -8.81 -2.24
CA GLY A 71 12.40 -8.37 -0.86
C GLY A 71 11.10 -8.86 -0.24
N LEU A 72 10.99 -8.70 1.08
CA LEU A 72 9.74 -8.97 1.81
C LEU A 72 8.72 -7.87 1.51
N THR A 73 7.52 -8.23 1.04
CA THR A 73 6.41 -7.27 0.89
C THR A 73 5.85 -6.88 2.24
N GLU A 74 5.92 -5.61 2.58
CA GLU A 74 5.27 -5.01 3.74
C GLU A 74 3.95 -4.35 3.33
N VAL A 75 2.96 -4.44 4.21
CA VAL A 75 1.69 -3.71 4.09
C VAL A 75 1.80 -2.51 5.01
N PHE A 76 1.68 -1.31 4.48
CA PHE A 76 1.82 -0.08 5.27
C PHE A 76 0.49 0.62 5.55
N GLY A 77 -0.60 0.19 4.94
CA GLY A 77 -1.93 0.74 5.23
C GLY A 77 -2.99 0.25 4.26
N SER A 78 -4.24 0.56 4.58
CA SER A 78 -5.38 0.35 3.70
C SER A 78 -6.27 1.60 3.70
N CYS A 79 -6.93 1.87 2.56
CA CYS A 79 -7.87 2.98 2.42
C CYS A 79 -8.88 2.64 1.33
N ASN A 80 -10.18 2.68 1.65
CA ASN A 80 -11.29 2.44 0.71
C ASN A 80 -11.12 1.20 -0.17
N GLY A 81 -10.66 0.08 0.41
CA GLY A 81 -10.45 -1.18 -0.30
C GLY A 81 -9.14 -1.27 -1.11
N LEU A 82 -8.31 -0.22 -1.11
CA LEU A 82 -6.93 -0.28 -1.58
C LEU A 82 -5.97 -0.64 -0.44
N ILE A 83 -4.90 -1.35 -0.78
CA ILE A 83 -3.84 -1.76 0.14
C ILE A 83 -2.52 -1.17 -0.33
N GLY A 84 -1.82 -0.47 0.56
CA GLY A 84 -0.47 0.03 0.34
C GLY A 84 0.57 -1.05 0.60
N LEU A 85 1.44 -1.30 -0.39
CA LEU A 85 2.49 -2.32 -0.35
C LEU A 85 3.88 -1.71 -0.58
N ALA A 86 4.89 -2.19 0.13
CA ALA A 86 6.28 -1.79 -0.04
C ALA A 86 7.22 -3.01 -0.05
N ASN A 87 8.12 -3.10 -1.02
CA ASN A 87 9.24 -4.07 -1.01
C ASN A 87 10.55 -3.46 -0.54
N SER A 88 10.67 -2.14 -0.70
CA SER A 88 11.84 -1.35 -0.33
C SER A 88 11.45 0.13 -0.25
N PRO A 89 12.30 1.01 0.32
CA PRO A 89 12.14 2.46 0.31
C PRO A 89 11.79 3.11 -1.04
N VAL A 90 12.10 2.41 -2.13
CA VAL A 90 11.97 2.91 -3.50
C VAL A 90 10.97 2.11 -4.35
N GLU A 91 10.41 1.03 -3.81
CA GLU A 91 9.44 0.20 -4.51
C GLU A 91 8.18 0.06 -3.68
N ILE A 92 7.22 0.92 -3.99
CA ILE A 92 5.90 0.94 -3.38
C ILE A 92 4.81 0.83 -4.46
N ALA A 93 3.68 0.25 -4.08
CA ALA A 93 2.53 0.10 -4.96
C ALA A 93 1.22 0.13 -4.17
N LEU A 94 0.15 0.45 -4.88
CA LEU A 94 -1.22 0.27 -4.42
C LEU A 94 -1.80 -0.99 -5.06
N PHE A 95 -2.37 -1.85 -4.24
CA PHE A 95 -3.02 -3.08 -4.65
C PHE A 95 -4.52 -2.96 -4.44
N ASN A 96 -5.29 -3.27 -5.47
CA ASN A 96 -6.74 -3.42 -5.39
C ASN A 96 -7.09 -4.91 -5.39
N PRO A 97 -7.48 -5.50 -4.24
CA PRO A 97 -7.85 -6.91 -4.17
C PRO A 97 -9.13 -7.25 -4.95
N SER A 98 -10.05 -6.28 -5.06
CA SER A 98 -11.31 -6.45 -5.78
C SER A 98 -11.11 -6.61 -7.29
N THR A 99 -10.13 -5.92 -7.87
CA THR A 99 -9.81 -6.03 -9.31
C THR A 99 -8.54 -6.82 -9.60
N ARG A 100 -7.80 -7.22 -8.56
CA ARG A 100 -6.44 -7.79 -8.63
C ARG A 100 -5.43 -6.90 -9.36
N LYS A 101 -5.72 -5.61 -9.55
CA LYS A 101 -4.83 -4.66 -10.21
C LYS A 101 -3.81 -4.09 -9.22
N ILE A 102 -2.62 -3.86 -9.74
CA ILE A 102 -1.49 -3.29 -9.00
C ILE A 102 -1.05 -2.03 -9.73
N HIS A 103 -1.00 -0.93 -9.00
CA HIS A 103 -0.54 0.36 -9.48
C HIS A 103 0.77 0.70 -8.77
N ARG A 104 1.88 0.63 -9.50
CA ARG A 104 3.21 1.00 -8.97
C ARG A 104 3.33 2.51 -8.95
N LEU A 105 3.80 3.06 -7.83
CA LEU A 105 4.02 4.49 -7.74
C LEU A 105 5.43 4.84 -8.23
N PRO A 106 5.61 6.03 -8.82
CA PRO A 106 6.93 6.50 -9.22
C PRO A 106 7.84 6.61 -8.00
N PHE A 107 9.12 6.31 -8.19
CA PHE A 107 10.13 6.67 -7.21
C PHE A 107 10.45 8.15 -7.37
N GLU A 108 10.09 8.91 -6.35
CA GLU A 108 10.49 10.30 -6.21
C GLU A 108 11.58 10.39 -5.14
N PRO A 109 12.68 11.12 -5.34
CA PRO A 109 13.69 11.30 -4.31
C PRO A 109 13.13 12.08 -3.12
N VAL A 110 13.41 11.61 -1.91
CA VAL A 110 13.36 12.49 -0.73
C VAL A 110 14.73 13.17 -0.63
N GLY A 111 14.90 14.22 0.17
CA GLY A 111 16.16 15.00 0.27
C GLY A 111 17.40 14.23 0.76
N PHE A 112 17.36 12.90 0.72
CA PHE A 112 18.37 11.97 1.19
C PHE A 112 18.82 11.04 0.05
N PRO A 113 20.12 10.68 -0.01
CA PRO A 113 20.61 9.69 -0.97
C PRO A 113 19.95 8.33 -0.78
N LYS A 114 19.53 7.69 -1.87
CA LYS A 114 18.93 6.35 -1.84
C LYS A 114 19.75 5.32 -1.06
N SER A 115 21.09 5.41 -1.11
CA SER A 115 22.00 4.49 -0.41
C SER A 115 21.97 4.60 1.11
N MET A 116 21.43 5.70 1.65
CA MET A 116 21.34 5.95 3.09
C MET A 116 19.97 5.61 3.68
N ILE A 117 18.98 5.28 2.84
CA ILE A 117 17.62 5.01 3.30
C ILE A 117 17.45 3.50 3.49
N THR A 118 17.31 3.03 4.72
CA THR A 118 16.96 1.64 5.01
C THR A 118 15.45 1.50 5.27
N PRO A 119 14.84 0.31 5.12
CA PRO A 119 13.43 0.11 5.44
C PRO A 119 13.04 0.52 6.86
N LYS A 120 13.98 0.51 7.83
CA LYS A 120 13.72 0.88 9.23
C LYS A 120 13.54 2.38 9.44
N ASP A 121 14.01 3.16 8.48
CA ASP A 121 14.07 4.62 8.52
C ASP A 121 12.86 5.25 7.84
N VAL A 122 11.97 4.43 7.24
CA VAL A 122 10.89 4.90 6.39
C VAL A 122 9.54 4.53 6.98
N PHE A 123 8.69 5.55 7.09
CA PHE A 123 7.29 5.38 7.43
C PHE A 123 6.43 5.75 6.23
N TYR A 124 5.33 5.03 6.06
CA TYR A 124 4.36 5.29 4.99
C TYR A 124 2.97 5.49 5.56
N GLY A 125 2.17 6.30 4.87
CA GLY A 125 0.75 6.46 5.11
C GLY A 125 -0.01 6.44 3.79
N LEU A 126 -1.22 5.88 3.81
CA LEU A 126 -2.16 5.90 2.69
C LEU A 126 -3.42 6.66 3.11
N GLY A 127 -3.85 7.61 2.30
CA GLY A 127 -5.09 8.35 2.52
C GLY A 127 -5.82 8.68 1.22
N TYR A 128 -7.09 9.01 1.34
CA TYR A 128 -7.92 9.48 0.23
C TYR A 128 -8.15 11.00 0.39
N ASP A 129 -7.79 11.75 -0.63
CA ASP A 129 -8.08 13.17 -0.76
C ASP A 129 -9.42 13.34 -1.47
N SER A 130 -10.48 13.56 -0.67
CA SER A 130 -11.83 13.75 -1.20
C SER A 130 -12.02 15.02 -2.01
N VAL A 131 -11.15 16.03 -1.85
CA VAL A 131 -11.26 17.30 -2.60
C VAL A 131 -10.78 17.11 -4.03
N ASN A 132 -9.69 16.35 -4.19
CA ASN A 132 -9.09 16.09 -5.50
C ASN A 132 -9.51 14.75 -6.11
N ASP A 133 -10.31 13.95 -5.38
CA ASP A 133 -10.70 12.58 -5.76
C ASP A 133 -9.50 11.71 -6.12
N ASP A 134 -8.46 11.78 -5.28
CA ASP A 134 -7.17 11.14 -5.49
C ASP A 134 -6.72 10.37 -4.25
N TYR A 135 -5.99 9.28 -4.44
CA TYR A 135 -5.29 8.62 -3.34
C TYR A 135 -3.92 9.23 -3.18
N LYS A 136 -3.55 9.48 -1.93
CA LYS A 136 -2.26 10.04 -1.56
C LYS A 136 -1.48 9.06 -0.72
N VAL A 137 -0.22 8.86 -1.09
CA VAL A 137 0.74 8.15 -0.27
C VAL A 137 1.73 9.14 0.30
N VAL A 138 1.88 9.15 1.62
CA VAL A 138 2.92 9.90 2.31
C VAL A 138 4.07 8.95 2.59
N ARG A 139 5.30 9.37 2.28
CA ARG A 139 6.54 8.72 2.72
C ARG A 139 7.33 9.69 3.57
N MET A 140 7.72 9.25 4.76
CA MET A 140 8.53 10.00 5.72
C MET A 140 9.85 9.24 5.95
N VAL A 141 10.98 9.94 5.95
CA VAL A 141 12.30 9.36 6.16
C VAL A 141 12.95 10.00 7.39
N GLN A 142 13.26 9.20 8.40
CA GLN A 142 13.99 9.60 9.60
C GLN A 142 15.46 9.18 9.48
N SER A 143 16.39 10.08 9.76
CA SER A 143 17.82 9.79 9.85
C SER A 143 18.31 9.76 11.29
#